data_AF-A0A142YM76-F1
#
_entry.id   AF-A0A142YM76-F1
#
_cell.length_a   1.000
_cell.length_b   1.000
_cell.length_c   1.000
_cell.angle_alpha   90.00
_cell.angle_beta   90.00
_cell.angle_gamma   90.00
#
_symmetry.space_group_name_H-M   'P 1'
#
loop_
_entity.id
_entity.type
_entity.pdbx_description
1 polymer ?
#
loop_
_entity_poly.entity_id
_entity_poly.type
_entity_poly.pdbx_seq_one_letter_code
_entity_poly.pdbx_strand_id
1 'polypeptide(L)'
;MQENTEAPGNARRRLISAHEIACFAYCPEQWRLQYGLKLPPGNRAELAAGTRHHRRKTVAVRKAGLLTTLGTFLGLIAASAFFVYLLLVVWR
;
A
#
# COMPACT_ATOMS: atom_id res chain seq x y z
N MET A 1 -17.15 -23.20 10.14
CA MET A 1 -16.63 -24.35 9.37
C MET A 1 -16.80 -23.98 7.91
N GLN A 2 -15.75 -23.47 7.26
CA GLN A 2 -15.78 -23.14 5.84
C GLN A 2 -15.12 -24.28 5.07
N GLU A 3 -15.90 -24.80 4.15
CA GLU A 3 -15.66 -25.96 3.29
C GLU A 3 -14.57 -25.64 2.26
N ASN A 4 -13.51 -26.45 2.23
CA ASN A 4 -12.40 -26.34 1.30
C ASN A 4 -12.75 -27.08 0.00
N THR A 5 -13.20 -26.35 -1.02
CA THR A 5 -13.27 -26.85 -2.39
C THR A 5 -12.04 -26.35 -3.15
N GLU A 6 -10.91 -27.06 -3.04
CA GLU A 6 -9.74 -26.82 -3.91
C GLU A 6 -9.81 -27.78 -5.11
N ALA A 7 -10.23 -27.24 -6.26
CA ALA A 7 -10.14 -27.93 -7.55
C ALA A 7 -8.66 -28.08 -7.98
N PRO A 8 -8.26 -29.22 -8.56
CA PRO A 8 -6.87 -29.47 -8.92
C PRO A 8 -6.55 -28.82 -10.26
N GLY A 9 -5.43 -28.09 -10.33
CA GLY A 9 -4.91 -27.57 -11.60
C GLY A 9 -4.88 -26.06 -11.65
N ASN A 10 -3.86 -25.48 -11.01
CA ASN A 10 -3.12 -24.30 -11.45
C ASN A 10 -2.06 -24.06 -10.37
N ALA A 11 -0.79 -24.32 -10.67
CA ALA A 11 0.34 -23.86 -9.85
C ALA A 11 0.42 -22.32 -9.96
N ARG A 12 -0.60 -21.64 -9.45
CA ARG A 12 -0.64 -20.19 -9.29
C ARG A 12 0.45 -19.91 -8.27
N ARG A 13 1.58 -19.33 -8.71
CA ARG A 13 2.65 -18.84 -7.82
C ARG A 13 2.01 -18.27 -6.56
N ARG A 14 2.16 -18.97 -5.43
CA ARG A 14 1.57 -18.56 -4.16
C ARG A 14 2.19 -17.21 -3.83
N LEU A 15 1.41 -16.14 -3.95
CA LEU A 15 1.91 -14.79 -3.69
C LEU A 15 2.19 -14.68 -2.19
N ILE A 16 3.47 -14.51 -1.86
CA ILE A 16 3.91 -14.27 -0.48
C ILE A 16 3.72 -12.78 -0.20
N SER A 17 2.97 -12.46 0.85
CA SER A 17 2.71 -11.06 1.21
C SER A 17 3.95 -10.41 1.86
N ALA A 18 4.11 -9.09 1.73
CA ALA A 18 5.17 -8.36 2.43
C ALA A 18 5.11 -8.56 3.96
N HIS A 19 3.89 -8.70 4.51
CA HIS A 19 3.69 -9.01 5.93
C HIS A 19 4.22 -10.41 6.30
N GLU A 20 4.02 -11.40 5.44
CA GLU A 20 4.55 -12.76 5.62
C GLU A 20 6.08 -12.76 5.63
N ILE A 21 6.72 -12.04 4.70
CA ILE A 21 8.17 -11.87 4.66
C ILE A 21 8.67 -11.19 5.94
N ALA A 22 8.01 -10.10 6.35
CA ALA A 22 8.37 -9.38 7.58
C ALA A 22 8.20 -10.26 8.83
N CYS A 23 7.17 -11.09 8.88
CA CYS A 23 6.93 -12.03 9.97
C CYS A 23 8.07 -13.06 10.06
N PHE A 24 8.47 -13.64 8.93
CA PHE A 24 9.63 -14.55 8.88
C PHE A 24 10.93 -13.87 9.29
N ALA A 25 11.21 -12.69 8.74
CA ALA A 25 12.44 -11.94 9.04
C ALA A 25 12.54 -11.51 10.51
N TYR A 26 11.40 -11.20 11.15
CA TYR A 26 11.35 -10.81 12.57
C TYR A 26 11.41 -12.01 13.51
N CYS A 27 10.57 -13.03 13.28
CA CYS A 27 10.51 -14.24 14.11
C CYS A 27 10.06 -15.45 13.27
N PRO A 28 11.00 -16.31 12.82
CA PRO A 28 10.67 -17.49 12.03
C PRO A 28 9.70 -18.46 12.71
N GLU A 29 9.74 -18.56 14.04
CA GLU A 29 8.84 -19.44 14.79
C GLU A 29 7.41 -18.90 14.75
N GLN A 30 7.21 -17.58 14.92
CA GLN A 30 5.90 -16.97 14.76
C GLN A 30 5.37 -17.16 13.33
N TRP A 31 6.24 -17.03 12.32
CA TRP A 31 5.88 -17.33 10.95
C TRP A 31 5.46 -18.78 10.77
N ARG A 32 6.20 -19.74 11.35
CA ARG A 32 5.89 -21.17 11.30
C ARG A 32 4.52 -21.46 11.91
N LEU A 33 4.21 -20.87 13.06
CA LEU A 33 2.91 -21.02 13.71
C LEU A 33 1.78 -20.46 12.84
N GLN A 34 1.93 -19.24 12.33
CA GLN A 34 0.87 -18.53 11.63
C GLN A 34 0.69 -18.95 10.17
N TYR A 35 1.77 -19.14 9.41
CA TYR A 35 1.74 -19.41 7.97
C TYR A 35 2.01 -20.89 7.65
N GLY A 36 2.89 -21.55 8.41
CA GLY A 36 3.18 -22.98 8.27
C GLY A 36 2.07 -23.86 8.83
N LEU A 37 1.73 -23.67 10.11
CA LEU A 37 0.70 -24.44 10.83
C LEU A 37 -0.69 -23.82 10.76
N LYS A 38 -0.84 -22.64 10.15
CA LYS A 38 -2.11 -21.92 10.00
C LYS A 38 -2.82 -21.65 11.34
N LEU A 39 -2.06 -21.54 12.43
CA LEU A 39 -2.60 -21.19 13.73
C LEU A 39 -2.97 -19.71 13.74
N PRO A 40 -4.14 -19.37 14.31
CA PRO A 40 -4.54 -17.98 14.36
C PRO A 40 -3.66 -17.18 15.34
N PRO A 41 -3.39 -15.90 15.05
CA PRO A 41 -2.65 -15.05 15.96
C PRO A 41 -3.44 -14.80 17.25
N GLY A 42 -2.75 -14.74 18.39
CA GLY A 42 -3.35 -14.47 19.70
C GLY A 42 -3.81 -13.02 19.88
N ASN A 43 -3.18 -12.07 19.17
CA ASN A 43 -3.43 -10.64 19.27
C ASN A 43 -4.48 -10.12 18.27
N ARG A 44 -5.53 -10.90 17.98
CA ARG A 44 -6.55 -10.51 16.96
C ARG A 44 -7.22 -9.17 17.25
N ALA A 45 -7.42 -8.86 18.53
CA ALA A 45 -8.01 -7.60 18.97
C ALA A 45 -7.16 -6.39 18.52
N GLU A 46 -5.83 -6.49 18.70
CA GLU A 46 -4.88 -5.46 18.30
C GLU A 46 -4.78 -5.34 16.77
N LEU A 47 -4.74 -6.46 16.05
CA LEU A 47 -4.78 -6.46 14.58
C LEU A 47 -6.04 -5.77 14.03
N ALA A 48 -7.19 -6.04 14.65
CA ALA A 48 -8.45 -5.39 14.28
C ALA A 48 -8.43 -3.90 14.63
N ALA A 49 -7.86 -3.52 15.77
CA ALA A 49 -7.68 -2.11 16.15
C ALA A 49 -6.80 -1.36 15.15
N GLY A 50 -5.65 -1.93 14.78
CA GLY A 50 -4.76 -1.37 13.77
C GLY A 50 -5.45 -1.21 12.41
N THR A 51 -6.21 -2.22 11.98
CA THR A 51 -6.98 -2.16 10.73
C THR A 51 -8.01 -1.03 10.74
N ARG A 52 -8.75 -0.86 11.85
CA ARG A 52 -9.70 0.25 12.01
C ARG A 52 -9.00 1.60 11.96
N HIS A 53 -7.82 1.72 12.56
CA HIS A 53 -7.03 2.95 12.56
C HIS A 53 -6.59 3.34 11.14
N HIS A 54 -6.04 2.40 10.37
CA HIS A 54 -5.67 2.65 8.97
C HIS A 54 -6.87 3.04 8.11
N ARG A 55 -8.01 2.37 8.31
CA ARG A 55 -9.26 2.70 7.59
C ARG A 55 -9.70 4.14 7.88
N ARG A 56 -9.65 4.58 9.14
CA ARG A 56 -10.00 5.98 9.51
C ARG A 56 -9.08 7.00 8.86
N LYS A 57 -7.77 6.71 8.79
CA LYS A 57 -6.78 7.61 8.19
C LYS A 57 -6.82 7.65 6.65
N THR A 58 -7.48 6.68 6.01
CA THR A 58 -7.54 6.59 4.54
C THR A 58 -8.17 7.86 3.92
N VAL A 59 -9.15 8.49 4.59
CA VAL A 59 -9.77 9.73 4.10
C VAL A 59 -8.78 10.90 4.07
N ALA A 60 -7.98 11.05 5.12
CA ALA A 60 -6.95 12.09 5.18
C ALA A 60 -5.86 11.89 4.11
N VAL A 61 -5.43 10.63 3.92
CA VAL A 61 -4.45 10.28 2.88
C VAL A 61 -4.99 10.59 1.48
N ARG A 62 -6.26 10.30 1.20
CA ARG A 62 -6.88 10.64 -0.10
C ARG A 62 -6.94 12.14 -0.35
N LYS A 63 -7.31 12.94 0.66
CA LYS A 63 -7.34 14.40 0.55
C LYS A 63 -5.93 14.97 0.31
N ALA A 64 -4.94 14.46 1.05
CA ALA A 64 -3.55 14.84 0.85
C ALA A 64 -3.09 14.49 -0.57
N GLY A 65 -3.39 13.28 -1.06
CA GLY A 65 -3.08 12.86 -2.42
C GLY A 65 -3.70 13.76 -3.49
N LEU A 66 -4.97 14.16 -3.33
CA LEU A 66 -5.62 15.09 -4.24
C LEU A 66 -4.92 16.46 -4.27
N LEU A 67 -4.59 16.99 -3.10
CA LEU A 67 -3.94 18.29 -2.97
C LEU A 67 -2.52 18.28 -3.57
N THR A 68 -1.77 17.20 -3.33
CA THR A 68 -0.44 17.01 -3.94
C THR A 68 -0.53 16.95 -5.46
N THR A 69 -1.49 16.18 -6.00
CA THR A 69 -1.69 16.07 -7.45
C THR A 69 -2.05 17.42 -8.06
N LEU A 70 -2.98 18.16 -7.44
CA LEU A 70 -3.38 19.49 -7.90
C LEU A 70 -2.20 20.47 -7.85
N GLY A 71 -1.47 20.53 -6.73
CA GLY A 71 -0.28 21.37 -6.59
C GLY A 71 0.80 21.05 -7.63
N THR A 72 0.99 19.77 -7.95
CA THR A 72 1.93 19.33 -8.98
C THR A 72 1.51 19.83 -10.36
N PHE A 73 0.23 19.72 -10.72
CA PHE A 73 -0.27 20.22 -11.99
C PHE A 73 -0.14 21.74 -12.11
N LEU A 74 -0.51 22.49 -11.07
CA LEU A 74 -0.34 23.95 -11.07
C LEU A 74 1.13 24.36 -11.18
N GLY A 75 2.02 23.66 -10.47
CA GLY A 75 3.46 23.89 -10.55
C GLY A 75 4.00 23.68 -11.96
N LEU A 76 3.58 22.62 -12.66
CA LEU A 76 3.98 22.36 -14.04
C LEU A 76 3.47 23.42 -15.03
N ILE A 77 2.24 23.90 -14.84
CA ILE A 77 1.67 24.98 -15.66
C ILE A 77 2.45 26.28 -15.43
N ALA A 78 2.72 26.64 -14.18
CA ALA A 78 3.50 27.84 -13.86
C ALA A 78 4.93 27.76 -14.42
N ALA A 79 5.60 26.62 -14.27
CA ALA A 79 6.94 26.39 -14.79
C ALA A 79 6.98 26.49 -16.32
N SER A 80 6.01 25.90 -17.02
CA SER A 80 5.94 25.96 -18.48
C SER A 80 5.63 27.37 -18.99
N ALA A 81 4.68 28.09 -18.35
CA ALA A 81 4.40 29.49 -18.67
C ALA A 81 5.62 30.39 -18.46
N PHE A 82 6.33 30.21 -17.34
CA PHE A 82 7.56 30.93 -17.05
C PHE A 82 8.66 30.64 -18.09
N PHE A 83 8.82 29.37 -18.47
CA PHE A 83 9.77 28.98 -19.51
C PHE A 83 9.45 29.63 -20.87
N VAL A 84 8.18 29.63 -21.28
CA VAL A 84 7.73 30.32 -22.51
C VAL A 84 8.00 31.83 -22.42
N TYR A 85 7.72 32.45 -21.28
CA TYR A 85 8.01 33.87 -21.06
C TYR A 85 9.50 34.18 -21.23
N LEU A 86 10.40 33.37 -20.65
CA LEU A 86 11.83 33.54 -20.80
C LEU A 86 12.27 33.42 -22.27
N LEU A 87 11.73 32.46 -23.02
CA LEU A 87 12.00 32.35 -24.46
C LEU A 87 11.56 33.61 -25.21
N LEU A 88 10.35 34.12 -24.94
CA LEU A 88 9.86 35.33 -25.61
C LEU A 88 10.71 36.58 -25.30
N VAL A 89 11.25 36.70 -24.09
CA VAL A 89 12.12 37.82 -23.71
C VAL A 89 13.51 37.70 -24.31
N VAL A 90 14.08 36.50 -24.36
CA VAL A 90 15.43 36.26 -24.90
C VAL A 90 15.48 36.37 -26.42
N TRP A 91 14.40 35.99 -27.11
CA TRP A 91 14.31 35.98 -28.57
C TRP A 91 13.68 37.25 -29.16
N ARG A 92 13.40 38.25 -28.31
CA ARG A 92 12.96 39.59 -28.71
C ARG A 92 14.16 40.53 -28.75
#